data_AF-A0A158JSM8-F1
#
_entry.id   AF-A0A158JSM8-F1
#
_cell.length_a   1.000
_cell.length_b   1.000
_cell.length_c   1.000
_cell.angle_alpha   90.00
_cell.angle_beta   90.00
_cell.angle_gamma   90.00
#
_symmetry.space_group_name_H-M   'P 1'
#
loop_
_entity.id
_entity.type
_entity.pdbx_description
1 polymer ?
#
loop_
_entity_poly.entity_id
_entity_poly.type
_entity_poly.pdbx_seq_one_letter_code
_entity_poly.pdbx_strand_id
1 'polypeptide(L)' 'MNTVIPGAVRTPRQMKLWQSPDSEAKLIAQQCLHERIDPEHVARMVLFLASDDAARCTARDYYVDAGWFGT' A
#
# COMPACT_ATOMS: atom_id res chain seq x y z
N MET A 1 18.14 -2.34 6.90
CA MET A 1 16.96 -1.44 6.92
C MET A 1 16.17 -1.71 5.65
N ASN A 2 14.84 -1.78 5.76
CA ASN A 2 13.92 -1.90 4.63
C ASN A 2 12.93 -0.74 4.67
N THR A 3 12.34 -0.40 3.52
CA THR A 3 11.32 0.64 3.40
C THR A 3 10.03 0.02 2.88
N VAL A 4 8.90 0.41 3.46
CA VAL A 4 7.57 0.08 2.91
C VAL A 4 7.00 1.35 2.30
N ILE A 5 6.60 1.27 1.03
CA ILE A 5 6.01 2.36 0.25
C ILE A 5 4.52 2.04 0.05
N PRO A 6 3.63 2.59 0.88
CA PRO A 6 2.21 2.36 0.76
C PRO A 6 1.60 3.20 -0.37
N GLY A 7 0.59 2.65 -1.04
CA GLY A 7 -0.29 3.40 -1.95
C GLY A 7 -1.33 4.24 -1.19
N ALA A 8 -2.49 4.47 -1.81
CA ALA A 8 -3.57 5.28 -1.23
C ALA A 8 -4.36 4.54 -0.13
N VAL A 9 -3.72 4.33 1.02
CA VAL A 9 -4.28 3.59 2.15
C VAL A 9 -5.55 4.25 2.69
N ARG A 10 -6.58 3.43 2.90
CA ARG A 10 -7.87 3.85 3.43
C ARG A 10 -7.77 4.17 4.92
N THR A 11 -7.32 5.39 5.22
CA THR A 11 -7.30 5.92 6.59
C THR A 11 -8.40 6.96 6.80
N PRO A 12 -8.91 7.14 8.03
CA PRO A 12 -9.94 8.15 8.30
C PRO A 12 -9.55 9.56 7.84
N ARG A 13 -8.27 9.93 7.99
CA ARG A 13 -7.75 11.22 7.54
C ARG A 13 -7.78 11.35 6.02
N GLN A 14 -7.36 10.32 5.29
CA GLN A 14 -7.41 10.31 3.82
C GLN A 14 -8.86 10.41 3.31
N MET A 15 -9.76 9.63 3.92
CA MET A 15 -11.18 9.64 3.58
C MET A 15 -11.83 11.01 3.83
N LYS A 16 -11.44 11.69 4.92
CA LYS A 16 -12.00 13.00 5.27
C LYS A 16 -11.48 14.15 4.41
N LEU A 17 -10.20 14.11 4.02
CA LEU A 17 -9.53 15.27 3.42
C LEU A 17 -9.41 15.20 1.89
N TRP A 18 -9.34 14.00 1.31
CA TRP A 18 -8.86 13.82 -0.07
C TRP A 18 -9.74 12.94 -0.96
N GLN A 19 -10.78 12.31 -0.40
CA GLN A 19 -11.55 11.27 -1.07
C GLN A 19 -12.97 11.75 -1.41
N SER A 20 -13.28 11.70 -2.70
CA SER A 20 -14.62 11.78 -3.28
C SER A 20 -14.93 10.49 -4.07
N PRO A 21 -16.20 10.23 -4.41
CA PRO A 21 -16.56 9.08 -5.25
C PRO A 21 -15.78 9.04 -6.58
N ASP A 22 -15.56 10.20 -7.21
CA ASP A 22 -14.82 10.29 -8.48
C ASP A 22 -13.33 10.02 -8.29
N SER A 23 -12.71 10.53 -7.22
CA SER A 23 -11.29 10.24 -6.96
C SER A 23 -11.08 8.78 -6.60
N GLU A 24 -12.04 8.16 -5.91
CA GLU A 24 -12.00 6.75 -5.55
C GLU A 24 -12.06 5.85 -6.79
N ALA A 25 -13.00 6.14 -7.70
CA ALA A 25 -13.14 5.38 -8.94
C ALA A 25 -11.87 5.50 -9.81
N LYS A 26 -11.28 6.70 -9.90
CA LYS A 26 -10.01 6.92 -10.62
C LYS A 26 -8.85 6.17 -9.99
N LEU A 27 -8.73 6.22 -8.67
CA LEU A 27 -7.70 5.50 -7.94
C LEU A 27 -7.79 4.00 -8.22
N ILE A 28 -8.98 3.41 -8.07
CA ILE A 28 -9.19 1.98 -8.26
C ILE A 28 -8.87 1.55 -9.69
N ALA A 29 -9.26 2.35 -10.70
CA ALA A 29 -8.99 2.05 -12.11
C ALA A 29 -7.50 2.11 -12.52
N GLN A 30 -6.66 2.77 -11.72
CA GLN A 30 -5.21 2.85 -11.97
C GLN A 30 -4.42 1.73 -11.30
N GLN A 31 -5.04 0.95 -10.42
CA GLN A 31 -4.40 -0.16 -9.74
C GLN A 31 -4.58 -1.45 -10.56
N CYS A 32 -3.54 -2.29 -10.63
CA CYS A 32 -3.69 -3.65 -11.14
C CYS A 32 -4.71 -4.47 -10.34
N LEU A 33 -4.70 -4.30 -9.01
CA LEU A 33 -5.72 -4.86 -8.13
C LEU A 33 -6.78 -3.79 -7.88
N HIS A 34 -7.98 -3.99 -8.44
CA HIS A 34 -9.10 -3.05 -8.39
C HIS A 34 -9.81 -3.05 -7.02
N GLU A 35 -9.03 -3.04 -5.93
CA GLU A 35 -9.49 -3.06 -4.55
C GLU A 35 -8.75 -1.99 -3.73
N ARG A 36 -9.30 -1.65 -2.56
CA ARG A 36 -8.69 -0.67 -1.68
C ARG A 36 -7.61 -1.29 -0.80
N ILE A 37 -6.54 -0.51 -0.61
CA ILE A 37 -5.49 -0.83 0.35
C ILE A 37 -5.97 -0.38 1.74
N ASP A 38 -6.28 -1.34 2.60
CA ASP A 38 -6.50 -1.09 4.02
C ASP A 38 -5.20 -1.10 4.85
N PRO A 39 -5.18 -0.46 6.04
CA PRO A 39 -3.99 -0.39 6.91
C PRO A 39 -3.36 -1.75 7.24
N GLU A 40 -4.17 -2.81 7.32
CA GLU A 40 -3.72 -4.16 7.66
C GLU A 40 -2.81 -4.74 6.56
N HIS A 41 -2.95 -4.33 5.31
CA HIS A 41 -2.05 -4.77 4.23
C HIS A 41 -0.62 -4.26 4.45
N VAL A 42 -0.49 -3.00 4.85
CA VAL A 42 0.81 -2.39 5.18
C VAL A 42 1.38 -3.04 6.44
N ALA A 43 0.54 -3.23 7.47
CA ALA A 43 0.96 -3.89 8.71
C ALA A 43 1.45 -5.32 8.48
N ARG A 44 0.77 -6.10 7.63
CA ARG A 44 1.20 -7.45 7.26
C ARG A 44 2.56 -7.45 6.58
N MET A 45 2.84 -6.49 5.69
CA MET A 45 4.16 -6.38 5.05
C MET A 45 5.26 -6.02 6.06
N VAL A 46 4.98 -5.08 6.97
CA VAL A 46 5.91 -4.72 8.03
C VAL A 46 6.20 -5.91 8.95
N LEU A 47 5.17 -6.69 9.32
CA LEU A 47 5.33 -7.90 10.13
C LEU A 47 6.22 -8.94 9.43
N PHE A 48 6.01 -9.19 8.13
CA PHE A 48 6.89 -10.05 7.34
C PHE A 48 8.34 -9.55 7.38
N LEU A 49 8.57 -8.27 7.09
CA LEU A 49 9.92 -7.68 7.07
C LEU A 49 10.61 -7.66 8.45
N ALA A 50 9.83 -7.74 9.53
CA ALA A 50 10.33 -7.85 10.90
C ALA A 50 10.60 -9.31 11.35
N SER A 51 10.14 -10.29 10.58
CA SER A 51 10.30 -11.72 10.89
C SER A 51 11.59 -12.32 10.32
N ASP A 52 11.96 -13.50 10.81
CA ASP A 52 13.09 -14.28 10.27
C ASP A 52 12.88 -14.72 8.81
N ASP A 53 11.64 -14.77 8.34
CA ASP A 53 11.33 -15.11 6.93
C ASP A 53 11.90 -14.07 5.96
N ALA A 54 12.12 -12.84 6.43
CA ALA A 54 12.74 -11.77 5.67
C ALA A 54 14.28 -11.75 5.78
N ALA A 55 14.94 -12.81 6.26
CA ALA A 55 16.39 -12.86 6.50
C ALA A 55 17.28 -12.55 5.28
N ARG A 56 16.72 -12.60 4.06
CA ARG A 56 17.41 -12.24 2.80
C ARG A 56 16.88 -10.96 2.15
N CYS A 57 16.13 -10.16 2.90
CA CYS A 57 15.53 -8.90 2.47
C CYS A 57 16.18 -7.72 3.21
N THR A 58 17.06 -6.97 2.54
CA THR A 58 17.69 -5.77 3.13
C THR A 58 17.98 -4.71 2.07
N ALA A 59 17.93 -3.43 2.47
CA ALA A 59 18.19 -2.28 1.60
C ALA A 59 17.27 -2.23 0.37
N ARG A 60 16.01 -2.62 0.55
CA ARG A 60 14.99 -2.63 -0.50
C ARG A 60 13.79 -1.77 -0.14
N ASP A 61 13.14 -1.30 -1.19
CA ASP A 61 11.82 -0.68 -1.14
C ASP A 61 10.77 -1.70 -1.54
N TYR A 62 9.74 -1.82 -0.70
CA TYR A 62 8.64 -2.75 -0.88
C TYR A 62 7.33 -1.98 -1.04
N TYR A 63 6.71 -2.09 -2.21
CA TYR A 63 5.48 -1.39 -2.54
C TYR A 63 4.27 -2.19 -2.06
N VAL A 64 3.37 -1.51 -1.35
CA VAL A 64 2.06 -2.04 -0.93
C VAL A 64 1.00 -1.08 -1.46
N ASP A 65 0.83 -1.12 -2.78
CA ASP A 65 0.13 -0.08 -3.54
C ASP A 65 -0.87 -0.64 -4.57
N ALA A 66 -1.20 -1.93 -4.46
CA ALA A 66 -2.09 -2.62 -5.40
C ALA A 66 -1.62 -2.57 -6.87
N GLY A 67 -0.32 -2.36 -7.10
CA GLY A 67 0.27 -2.26 -8.43
C GLY A 67 -0.05 -0.93 -9.10
N TRP A 68 0.00 0.17 -8.36
CA TRP A 68 -0.22 1.52 -8.90
C TRP A 68 1.08 2.12 -9.47
N PHE A 69 2.22 1.91 -8.80
CA PHE A 69 3.52 2.29 -9.35
C PHE A 69 4.06 1.19 -10.29
N GLY A 70 4.49 1.60 -11.49
CA GLY A 70 5.13 0.72 -12.47
C GLY A 70 4.20 0.08 -13.50
N THR A 71 2.93 0.50 -13.58
CA THR A 71 2.00 0.25 -14.69
C THR A 71 2.21 1.19 -15.86
#